data_AF-A0A1A0H9E2-F1
#
_entry.id   AF-A0A1A0H9E2-F1
#
_cell.length_a   1.000
_cell.length_b   1.000
_cell.length_c   1.000
_cell.angle_alpha   90.00
_cell.angle_beta   90.00
_cell.angle_gamma   90.00
#
_symmetry.space_group_name_H-M   'P 1'
#
loop_
_entity.id
_entity.type
_entity.pdbx_description
1 polymer ?
#
loop_
_entity_poly.entity_id
_entity_poly.type
_entity_poly.pdbx_seq_one_letter_code
_entity_poly.pdbx_strand_id
1 'polypeptide(L)'
;MTTQVPLIYSFPGFEGVADAVADHIITAQNNTLYNTLDKAAIAGLKLAAALRPSLLQMPSSASIHGHSRSNSGGLANGEGSRRTPKLKKRSELRFKIAISGGSLIKILHQGLLSRQAEVEWDRWDVYFADERMVPFDSPDSNYAQAKQMIFDLIEGDKKPNVYHIDELLISDPQECADAYEKLLIDNFAKKDSVKLPMFNLLLLGCAPDGHIALLFPNHGEQLREDLAWCMPVSNAPLGPENRITLSIPVICHAQRVAFVVEGLTKAPIMRIIMERPEKGLPSSIVNEGAAGKVSWFVDDDALNDCYDITKKKYNLMTFGDRPVSAILWEHVSSCCKFHSPVVARRAAWPWSMNQITYVT
;
A
#
# COMPACT_ATOMS: atom_id res chain seq x y z
N MET A 1 12.74 1.14 23.77
CA MET A 1 11.88 0.53 22.74
C MET A 1 10.57 1.29 22.75
N THR A 2 10.17 1.86 21.62
CA THR A 2 8.90 2.58 21.48
C THR A 2 7.75 1.59 21.52
N THR A 3 6.90 1.71 22.53
CA THR A 3 5.81 0.80 22.92
C THR A 3 4.55 0.91 22.04
N GLN A 4 4.68 1.33 20.78
CA GLN A 4 3.52 1.52 19.92
C GLN A 4 3.16 0.22 19.20
N VAL A 5 2.16 -0.46 19.75
CA VAL A 5 1.50 -1.63 19.17
C VAL A 5 0.93 -1.26 17.80
N PRO A 6 1.10 -2.08 16.75
CA PRO A 6 0.50 -1.83 15.45
C PRO A 6 -1.02 -1.74 15.54
N LEU A 7 -1.64 -0.97 14.64
CA LEU A 7 -3.10 -0.93 14.52
C LEU A 7 -3.57 -2.19 13.80
N ILE A 8 -4.49 -2.96 14.39
CA ILE A 8 -5.03 -4.17 13.76
C ILE A 8 -6.51 -3.96 13.48
N TYR A 9 -6.87 -3.91 12.20
CA TYR A 9 -8.25 -3.82 11.72
C TYR A 9 -8.67 -5.18 11.19
N SER A 10 -9.69 -5.79 11.82
CA SER A 10 -10.25 -7.06 11.36
C SER A 10 -11.61 -6.90 10.69
N PHE A 11 -11.89 -7.77 9.72
CA PHE A 11 -13.10 -7.74 8.92
C PHE A 11 -13.72 -9.15 8.83
N PRO A 12 -15.06 -9.29 8.83
CA PRO A 12 -15.70 -10.60 8.71
C PRO A 12 -15.42 -11.35 7.40
N GLY A 13 -14.91 -10.66 6.37
CA GLY A 13 -14.58 -11.26 5.08
C GLY A 13 -13.90 -10.29 4.11
N PHE A 14 -13.52 -10.84 2.96
CA PHE A 14 -12.67 -10.22 1.93
C PHE A 14 -13.13 -8.82 1.46
N GLU A 15 -14.42 -8.65 1.17
CA GLU A 15 -14.92 -7.38 0.61
C GLU A 15 -14.69 -6.19 1.55
N GLY A 16 -14.80 -6.43 2.87
CA GLY A 16 -14.54 -5.41 3.88
C GLY A 16 -13.08 -4.98 3.94
N VAL A 17 -12.16 -5.93 3.71
CA VAL A 17 -10.72 -5.64 3.65
C VAL A 17 -10.41 -4.78 2.44
N ALA A 18 -10.91 -5.15 1.25
CA ALA A 18 -10.64 -4.42 0.01
C ALA A 18 -11.10 -2.95 0.06
N ASP A 19 -12.33 -2.69 0.55
CA ASP A 19 -12.83 -1.32 0.66
C ASP A 19 -12.07 -0.50 1.72
N ALA A 20 -11.73 -1.11 2.86
CA ALA A 20 -10.95 -0.45 3.90
C ALA A 20 -9.52 -0.11 3.45
N VAL A 21 -8.87 -1.02 2.71
CA VAL A 21 -7.53 -0.78 2.14
C VAL A 21 -7.59 0.35 1.11
N ALA A 22 -8.58 0.35 0.22
CA ALA A 22 -8.76 1.44 -0.75
C ALA A 22 -9.00 2.79 -0.05
N ASP A 23 -9.86 2.83 0.97
CA ASP A 23 -10.10 4.01 1.78
C ASP A 23 -8.83 4.53 2.46
N HIS A 24 -8.01 3.63 3.00
CA HIS A 24 -6.75 3.97 3.63
C HIS A 24 -5.75 4.58 2.64
N ILE A 25 -5.66 4.03 1.42
CA ILE A 25 -4.81 4.53 0.36
C ILE A 25 -5.27 5.92 -0.09
N ILE A 26 -6.56 6.10 -0.36
CA ILE A 26 -7.16 7.39 -0.76
C ILE A 26 -6.95 8.44 0.33
N THR A 27 -7.07 8.05 1.60
CA THR A 27 -6.78 8.91 2.75
C THR A 27 -5.31 9.34 2.79
N ALA A 28 -4.38 8.40 2.59
CA ALA A 28 -2.95 8.69 2.54
C ALA A 28 -2.60 9.62 1.35
N GLN A 29 -3.22 9.39 0.19
CA GLN A 29 -3.16 10.28 -0.97
C GLN A 29 -3.65 11.67 -0.59
N ASN A 30 -4.86 11.82 -0.08
CA ASN A 30 -5.48 13.12 0.16
C ASN A 30 -4.71 13.94 1.20
N ASN A 31 -4.21 13.29 2.25
CA ASN A 31 -3.28 13.92 3.19
C ASN A 31 -2.00 14.40 2.52
N THR A 32 -1.45 13.63 1.58
CA THR A 32 -0.22 14.01 0.85
C THR A 32 -0.47 15.16 -0.14
N LEU A 33 -1.54 15.07 -0.91
CA LEU A 33 -1.79 15.95 -2.05
C LEU A 33 -2.50 17.25 -1.65
N TYR A 34 -3.35 17.20 -0.62
CA TYR A 34 -4.23 18.30 -0.22
C TYR A 34 -4.09 18.69 1.26
N ASN A 35 -3.52 17.81 2.10
CA ASN A 35 -3.40 18.00 3.55
C ASN A 35 -4.75 18.23 4.24
N THR A 36 -5.79 17.55 3.75
CA THR A 36 -7.14 17.51 4.30
C THR A 36 -7.88 16.28 3.79
N LEU A 37 -8.89 15.83 4.53
CA LEU A 37 -9.83 14.79 4.11
C LEU A 37 -11.22 15.35 3.78
N ASP A 38 -11.42 16.65 3.96
CA ASP A 38 -12.69 17.32 3.65
C ASP A 38 -12.93 17.36 2.13
N LYS A 39 -13.98 16.68 1.68
CA LYS A 39 -14.29 16.52 0.25
C LYS A 39 -14.55 17.86 -0.45
N ALA A 40 -15.23 18.79 0.22
CA ALA A 40 -15.53 20.11 -0.34
C ALA A 40 -14.26 20.94 -0.53
N ALA A 41 -13.36 20.94 0.46
CA ALA A 41 -12.07 21.59 0.38
C ALA A 41 -11.21 20.96 -0.73
N ILE A 42 -11.18 19.63 -0.84
CA ILE A 42 -10.48 18.93 -1.93
C ILE A 42 -11.05 19.35 -3.29
N ALA A 43 -12.38 19.34 -3.46
CA ALA A 43 -13.02 19.76 -4.70
C ALA A 43 -12.69 21.21 -5.08
N GLY A 44 -12.72 22.13 -4.10
CA GLY A 44 -12.30 23.52 -4.28
C GLY A 44 -10.83 23.65 -4.70
N LEU A 45 -9.94 22.85 -4.11
CA LEU A 45 -8.52 22.82 -4.49
C LEU A 45 -8.29 22.27 -5.90
N LYS A 46 -9.04 21.24 -6.30
CA LYS A 46 -9.01 20.68 -7.67
C LYS A 46 -9.46 21.72 -8.69
N LEU A 47 -10.59 22.39 -8.44
CA LEU A 47 -11.10 23.45 -9.30
C LEU A 47 -10.11 24.62 -9.44
N ALA A 48 -9.53 25.06 -8.31
CA ALA A 48 -8.54 26.13 -8.31
C ALA A 48 -7.25 25.75 -9.08
N ALA A 49 -6.87 24.48 -9.09
CA ALA A 49 -5.73 24.01 -9.89
C ALA A 49 -6.05 24.00 -11.39
N ALA A 50 -7.26 23.58 -11.78
CA ALA A 50 -7.70 23.56 -13.18
C ALA A 50 -7.83 24.96 -13.79
N LEU A 51 -8.20 25.97 -12.98
CA LEU A 51 -8.38 27.35 -13.42
C LEU A 51 -7.07 28.16 -13.52
N ARG A 52 -5.92 27.62 -13.09
CA ARG A 52 -4.63 28.30 -13.25
C ARG A 52 -4.14 28.14 -14.69
N PRO A 53 -3.95 29.23 -15.46
CA PRO A 53 -3.36 29.13 -16.79
C PRO A 53 -1.95 28.53 -16.70
N SER A 54 -1.65 27.57 -17.56
CA SER A 54 -0.30 27.08 -17.81
C SER A 54 0.56 28.25 -18.31
N LEU A 55 1.36 28.86 -17.43
CA LEU A 55 2.36 29.89 -17.74
C LEU A 55 3.57 29.32 -18.50
N LEU A 56 3.32 28.51 -19.54
CA LEU A 56 4.32 27.94 -20.44
C LEU A 56 3.97 28.34 -21.88
N GLN A 57 3.96 29.63 -22.15
CA GLN A 57 4.20 30.22 -23.48
C GLN A 57 4.04 31.75 -23.38
N MET A 58 5.13 32.44 -23.03
CA MET A 58 5.30 33.83 -23.41
C MET A 58 6.73 33.95 -23.96
N PRO A 59 6.91 34.40 -25.23
CA PRO A 59 8.24 34.59 -25.78
C PRO A 59 8.91 35.77 -25.08
N SER A 60 10.13 35.56 -24.60
CA SER A 60 10.94 36.62 -24.01
C SER A 60 11.43 37.56 -25.10
N SER A 61 10.82 38.73 -25.20
CA SER A 61 11.40 39.87 -25.93
C SER A 61 11.35 41.11 -25.05
N ALA A 62 12.51 41.54 -24.56
CA ALA A 62 13.02 42.92 -24.64
C ALA A 62 14.13 43.14 -23.61
N SER A 63 15.35 43.27 -24.11
CA SER A 63 16.49 43.90 -23.44
C SER A 63 16.23 45.40 -23.24
N ILE A 64 16.57 45.96 -22.07
CA ILE A 64 17.02 47.35 -21.94
C ILE A 64 18.16 47.41 -20.90
N HIS A 65 19.29 47.98 -21.33
CA HIS A 65 20.47 48.35 -20.54
C HIS A 65 20.20 49.52 -19.58
N GLY A 66 20.95 49.59 -18.47
CA GLY A 66 21.07 50.83 -17.68
C GLY A 66 21.95 50.69 -16.43
N HIS A 67 23.18 51.18 -16.52
CA HIS A 67 24.11 51.39 -15.41
C HIS A 67 23.58 52.36 -14.34
N SER A 68 23.92 52.14 -13.06
CA SER A 68 24.68 53.07 -12.21
C SER A 68 24.63 52.69 -10.72
N ARG A 69 25.79 52.81 -10.06
CA ARG A 69 25.97 52.74 -8.60
C ARG A 69 25.55 54.06 -7.95
N SER A 70 24.90 53.99 -6.79
CA SER A 70 25.12 54.97 -5.72
C SER A 70 24.81 54.37 -4.36
N ASN A 71 25.78 54.48 -3.47
CA ASN A 71 25.77 54.08 -2.08
C ASN A 71 25.23 55.25 -1.24
N SER A 72 24.17 55.05 -0.46
CA SER A 72 23.76 56.00 0.58
C SER A 72 23.05 55.25 1.69
N GLY A 73 23.58 55.40 2.91
CA GLY A 73 23.13 54.71 4.11
C GLY A 73 21.74 55.11 4.59
N GLY A 74 21.13 54.20 5.33
CA GLY A 74 19.89 54.41 6.07
C GLY A 74 19.70 53.27 7.06
N LEU A 75 19.96 53.55 8.34
CA LEU A 75 19.52 52.72 9.46
C LEU A 75 17.98 52.78 9.54
N ALA A 76 17.30 51.63 9.56
CA ALA A 76 16.06 51.45 10.30
C ALA A 76 15.62 49.96 10.31
N ASN A 77 15.42 49.48 11.54
CA ASN A 77 14.49 48.44 11.97
C ASN A 77 14.62 47.03 11.40
N GLY A 78 15.25 46.18 12.22
CA GLY A 78 15.08 44.74 12.18
C GLY A 78 13.66 44.36 12.59
N GLU A 79 12.85 43.99 11.63
CA GLU A 79 11.72 43.10 11.83
C GLU A 79 12.06 41.74 11.22
N GLY A 80 11.91 40.70 12.03
CA GLY A 80 12.30 39.34 11.72
C GLY A 80 11.68 38.87 10.41
N SER A 81 12.53 38.58 9.43
CA SER A 81 12.19 37.73 8.30
C SER A 81 11.89 36.33 8.84
N ARG A 82 10.64 36.12 9.28
CA ARG A 82 10.03 34.79 9.35
C ARG A 82 10.10 34.27 7.92
N ARG A 83 11.11 33.45 7.66
CA ARG A 83 11.18 32.60 6.47
C ARG A 83 9.89 31.79 6.46
N THR A 84 8.91 32.26 5.71
CA THR A 84 7.75 31.44 5.38
C THR A 84 8.30 30.20 4.68
N PRO A 85 8.01 28.98 5.19
CA PRO A 85 8.46 27.79 4.50
C PRO A 85 7.95 27.87 3.06
N LYS A 86 8.85 27.77 2.07
CA LYS A 86 8.46 27.72 0.67
C LYS A 86 7.55 26.50 0.49
N LEU A 87 6.23 26.69 0.52
CA LEU A 87 5.30 25.63 0.15
C LEU A 87 5.65 25.24 -1.29
N LYS A 88 6.06 23.99 -1.50
CA LYS A 88 6.17 23.43 -2.86
C LYS A 88 4.86 23.73 -3.59
N LYS A 89 4.95 24.14 -4.85
CA LYS A 89 3.77 24.41 -5.66
C LYS A 89 2.93 23.13 -5.64
N ARG A 90 1.66 23.20 -5.18
CA ARG A 90 0.81 22.00 -4.95
C ARG A 90 0.69 21.10 -6.18
N SER A 91 0.90 21.63 -7.38
CA SER A 91 0.94 20.90 -8.67
C SER A 91 2.15 19.95 -8.81
N GLU A 92 3.18 20.06 -7.96
CA GLU A 92 4.39 19.21 -7.99
C GLU A 92 4.38 18.11 -6.93
N LEU A 93 3.40 18.10 -6.01
CA LEU A 93 3.30 17.05 -5.01
C LEU A 93 2.78 15.78 -5.65
N ARG A 94 3.51 14.68 -5.46
CA ARG A 94 3.16 13.33 -5.92
C ARG A 94 2.98 12.41 -4.73
N PHE A 95 2.04 11.47 -4.85
CA PHE A 95 1.81 10.42 -3.88
C PHE A 95 2.68 9.23 -4.25
N LYS A 96 3.71 8.97 -3.45
CA LYS A 96 4.69 7.90 -3.69
C LYS A 96 4.29 6.66 -2.89
N ILE A 97 3.92 5.60 -3.57
CA ILE A 97 3.45 4.34 -2.98
C ILE A 97 4.32 3.18 -3.45
N ALA A 98 4.68 2.28 -2.55
CA ALA A 98 5.30 1.00 -2.90
C ALA A 98 4.33 -0.15 -2.60
N ILE A 99 4.18 -1.09 -3.52
CA ILE A 99 3.29 -2.24 -3.39
C ILE A 99 4.07 -3.56 -3.55
N SER A 100 3.69 -4.58 -2.79
CA SER A 100 4.13 -5.96 -3.03
C SER A 100 3.14 -6.69 -3.94
N GLY A 101 3.52 -7.87 -4.43
CA GLY A 101 2.66 -8.68 -5.29
C GLY A 101 1.71 -9.64 -4.57
N GLY A 102 1.37 -10.74 -5.25
CA GLY A 102 0.56 -11.82 -4.69
C GLY A 102 -0.92 -11.45 -4.57
N SER A 103 -1.59 -11.92 -3.51
CA SER A 103 -3.02 -11.66 -3.30
C SER A 103 -3.32 -10.18 -3.08
N LEU A 104 -2.34 -9.38 -2.63
CA LEU A 104 -2.49 -7.94 -2.44
C LEU A 104 -2.97 -7.24 -3.73
N ILE A 105 -2.46 -7.61 -4.90
CA ILE A 105 -2.87 -6.99 -6.16
C ILE A 105 -4.36 -7.22 -6.44
N LYS A 106 -4.91 -8.37 -6.05
CA LYS A 106 -6.35 -8.67 -6.21
C LYS A 106 -7.21 -7.79 -5.31
N ILE A 107 -6.76 -7.55 -4.08
CA ILE A 107 -7.43 -6.66 -3.12
C ILE A 107 -7.41 -5.23 -3.64
N LEU A 108 -6.27 -4.77 -4.15
CA LEU A 108 -6.12 -3.45 -4.75
C LEU A 108 -6.98 -3.28 -5.99
N HIS A 109 -7.05 -4.29 -6.86
CA HIS A 109 -7.96 -4.30 -8.00
C HIS A 109 -9.42 -4.09 -7.55
N GLN A 110 -9.91 -4.91 -6.61
CA GLN A 110 -11.30 -4.82 -6.14
C GLN A 110 -11.60 -3.47 -5.47
N GLY A 111 -10.72 -3.00 -4.59
CA GLY A 111 -10.93 -1.78 -3.82
C GLY A 111 -10.72 -0.49 -4.63
N LEU A 112 -9.62 -0.38 -5.39
CA LEU A 112 -9.30 0.86 -6.10
C LEU A 112 -10.10 1.01 -7.39
N LEU A 113 -10.35 -0.06 -8.16
CA LEU A 113 -11.09 0.08 -9.41
C LEU A 113 -12.59 0.34 -9.19
N SER A 114 -13.15 -0.01 -8.03
CA SER A 114 -14.51 0.39 -7.66
C SER A 114 -14.60 1.86 -7.21
N ARG A 115 -13.45 2.51 -6.94
CA ARG A 115 -13.34 3.88 -6.41
C ARG A 115 -12.46 4.80 -7.25
N GLN A 116 -12.28 4.52 -8.54
CA GLN A 116 -11.34 5.24 -9.41
C GLN A 116 -11.55 6.76 -9.43
N ALA A 117 -12.80 7.22 -9.32
CA ALA A 117 -13.13 8.65 -9.30
C ALA A 117 -12.55 9.40 -8.07
N GLU A 118 -12.18 8.68 -7.01
CA GLU A 118 -11.54 9.23 -5.81
C GLU A 118 -10.00 9.24 -5.90
N VAL A 119 -9.44 8.53 -6.88
CA VAL A 119 -7.99 8.36 -7.06
C VAL A 119 -7.43 9.38 -8.06
N GLU A 120 -6.38 10.08 -7.67
CA GLU A 120 -5.65 11.04 -8.51
C GLU A 120 -4.50 10.33 -9.24
N TRP A 121 -4.84 9.40 -10.14
CA TRP A 121 -3.87 8.51 -10.80
C TRP A 121 -2.66 9.23 -11.41
N ASP A 122 -2.87 10.36 -12.10
CA ASP A 122 -1.81 11.21 -12.70
C ASP A 122 -0.79 11.78 -11.68
N ARG A 123 -1.11 11.69 -10.39
CA ARG A 123 -0.27 12.16 -9.28
C ARG A 123 0.37 11.04 -8.48
N TRP A 124 0.19 9.78 -8.89
CA TRP A 124 0.83 8.63 -8.25
C TRP A 124 2.19 8.34 -8.87
N ASP A 125 3.16 8.06 -8.02
CA ASP A 125 4.37 7.34 -8.38
C ASP A 125 4.30 5.98 -7.69
N VAL A 126 4.10 4.92 -8.47
CA VAL A 126 3.96 3.55 -8.00
C VAL A 126 5.29 2.83 -8.14
N TYR A 127 5.77 2.24 -7.06
CA TYR A 127 6.98 1.43 -6.98
C TYR A 127 6.60 0.03 -6.51
N PHE A 128 7.50 -0.92 -6.71
CA PHE A 128 7.39 -2.27 -6.17
C PHE A 128 8.30 -2.43 -4.95
N ALA A 129 7.75 -3.00 -3.87
CA ALA A 129 8.51 -3.35 -2.66
C ALA A 129 9.44 -4.54 -2.90
N ASP A 130 9.09 -5.36 -3.87
CA ASP A 130 9.82 -6.53 -4.30
C ASP A 130 9.42 -6.94 -5.72
N GLU A 131 10.28 -7.68 -6.40
CA GLU A 131 9.97 -8.24 -7.71
C GLU A 131 10.72 -9.56 -7.93
N ARG A 132 10.09 -10.45 -8.70
CA ARG A 132 10.67 -11.69 -9.19
C ARG A 132 11.35 -11.36 -10.51
N MET A 133 12.61 -11.75 -10.66
CA MET A 133 13.39 -11.43 -11.85
C MET A 133 13.04 -12.41 -12.97
N VAL A 134 11.87 -12.18 -13.56
CA VAL A 134 11.29 -12.95 -14.66
C VAL A 134 10.81 -11.98 -15.75
N PRO A 135 10.60 -12.45 -16.98
CA PRO A 135 10.01 -11.63 -18.03
C PRO A 135 8.66 -11.02 -17.62
N PHE A 136 8.31 -9.87 -18.18
CA PHE A 136 7.10 -9.12 -17.84
C PHE A 136 5.81 -9.71 -18.42
N ASP A 137 5.89 -10.78 -19.21
CA ASP A 137 4.75 -11.62 -19.58
C ASP A 137 4.57 -12.84 -18.65
N SER A 138 5.50 -13.03 -17.70
CA SER A 138 5.42 -14.12 -16.72
C SER A 138 4.32 -13.86 -15.68
N PRO A 139 3.53 -14.89 -15.32
CA PRO A 139 2.54 -14.78 -14.24
C PRO A 139 3.17 -14.56 -12.85
N ASP A 140 4.48 -14.78 -12.71
CA ASP A 140 5.19 -14.59 -11.44
C ASP A 140 5.64 -13.14 -11.20
N SER A 141 5.59 -12.28 -12.22
CA SER A 141 5.94 -10.86 -12.10
C SER A 141 4.85 -10.08 -11.38
N ASN A 142 5.24 -9.38 -10.32
CA ASN A 142 4.38 -8.46 -9.58
C ASN A 142 3.93 -7.31 -10.49
N TYR A 143 4.84 -6.78 -11.32
CA TYR A 143 4.53 -5.75 -12.33
C TYR A 143 3.52 -6.25 -13.37
N ALA A 144 3.74 -7.43 -13.97
CA ALA A 144 2.82 -8.00 -14.95
C ALA A 144 1.41 -8.13 -14.39
N GLN A 145 1.30 -8.65 -13.16
CA GLN A 145 0.03 -8.79 -12.46
C GLN A 145 -0.62 -7.43 -12.18
N ALA A 146 0.12 -6.47 -11.64
CA ALA A 146 -0.41 -5.13 -11.35
C ALA A 146 -0.82 -4.38 -12.62
N LYS A 147 -0.07 -4.54 -13.71
CA LYS A 147 -0.37 -3.96 -15.01
C LYS A 147 -1.69 -4.49 -15.55
N GLN A 148 -1.84 -5.82 -15.62
CA GLN A 148 -3.03 -6.47 -16.15
C GLN A 148 -4.27 -6.20 -15.28
N MET A 149 -4.11 -6.30 -13.96
CA MET A 149 -5.24 -6.22 -13.03
C MET A 149 -5.58 -4.79 -12.63
N ILE A 150 -4.71 -3.80 -12.79
CA ILE A 150 -4.98 -2.44 -12.32
C ILE A 150 -4.68 -1.43 -13.42
N PHE A 151 -3.43 -1.30 -13.85
CA PHE A 151 -3.01 -0.14 -14.64
C PHE A 151 -3.67 -0.06 -16.03
N ASP A 152 -3.84 -1.21 -16.68
CA ASP A 152 -4.53 -1.31 -17.98
C ASP A 152 -6.03 -1.06 -17.87
N LEU A 153 -6.61 -1.24 -16.67
CA LEU A 153 -8.05 -1.09 -16.40
C LEU A 153 -8.41 0.30 -15.86
N ILE A 154 -7.43 1.17 -15.58
CA ILE A 154 -7.70 2.56 -15.17
C ILE A 154 -8.45 3.29 -16.29
N GLU A 155 -9.57 3.92 -15.97
CA GLU A 155 -10.37 4.68 -16.94
C GLU A 155 -9.76 6.07 -17.22
N GLY A 156 -9.89 6.54 -18.46
CA GLY A 156 -9.46 7.87 -18.88
C GLY A 156 -7.95 8.03 -19.11
N ASP A 157 -7.53 9.28 -19.38
CA ASP A 157 -6.17 9.61 -19.82
C ASP A 157 -5.16 9.82 -18.67
N LYS A 158 -5.66 9.92 -17.44
CA LYS A 158 -4.84 10.17 -16.25
C LYS A 158 -4.30 8.86 -15.72
N LYS A 159 -3.00 8.63 -15.92
CA LYS A 159 -2.31 7.39 -15.52
C LYS A 159 -1.19 7.65 -14.52
N PRO A 160 -0.90 6.70 -13.61
CA PRO A 160 0.22 6.80 -12.69
C PRO A 160 1.56 6.69 -13.43
N ASN A 161 2.61 7.24 -12.82
CA ASN A 161 3.95 6.81 -13.17
C ASN A 161 4.21 5.47 -12.47
N VAL A 162 4.64 4.47 -13.22
CA VAL A 162 4.97 3.14 -12.69
C VAL A 162 6.46 2.91 -12.85
N TYR A 163 7.12 2.59 -11.75
CA TYR A 163 8.55 2.33 -11.67
C TYR A 163 8.75 0.88 -11.26
N HIS A 164 9.25 0.07 -12.18
CA HIS A 164 9.56 -1.35 -12.02
C HIS A 164 11.06 -1.59 -12.30
N ILE A 165 11.50 -2.84 -12.17
CA ILE A 165 12.86 -3.26 -12.54
C ILE A 165 13.14 -3.09 -14.03
N ASP A 166 14.40 -3.19 -14.45
CA ASP A 166 14.74 -3.31 -15.86
C ASP A 166 14.69 -4.79 -16.28
N GLU A 167 13.78 -5.13 -17.20
CA GLU A 167 13.63 -6.49 -17.72
C GLU A 167 14.92 -7.00 -18.39
N LEU A 168 15.75 -6.10 -18.95
CA LEU A 168 17.01 -6.47 -19.60
C LEU A 168 18.07 -6.96 -18.60
N LEU A 169 17.89 -6.68 -17.31
CA LEU A 169 18.83 -7.02 -16.24
C LEU A 169 18.38 -8.24 -15.43
N ILE A 170 17.30 -8.93 -15.81
CA ILE A 170 16.73 -10.05 -15.02
C ILE A 170 17.65 -11.28 -14.89
N SER A 171 18.72 -11.34 -15.68
CA SER A 171 19.75 -12.39 -15.58
C SER A 171 20.85 -12.09 -14.56
N ASP A 172 20.98 -10.84 -14.09
CA ASP A 172 21.98 -10.43 -13.10
C ASP A 172 21.30 -9.77 -11.89
N PRO A 173 21.10 -10.53 -10.78
CA PRO A 173 20.46 -10.03 -9.58
C PRO A 173 21.07 -8.75 -9.02
N GLN A 174 22.39 -8.67 -8.98
CA GLN A 174 23.07 -7.52 -8.39
C GLN A 174 22.90 -6.29 -9.27
N GLU A 175 23.11 -6.42 -10.59
CA GLU A 175 22.96 -5.29 -11.52
C GLU A 175 21.52 -4.78 -11.56
N CYS A 176 20.53 -5.69 -11.51
CA CYS A 176 19.11 -5.32 -11.45
C CYS A 176 18.76 -4.58 -10.16
N ALA A 177 19.24 -5.04 -9.00
CA ALA A 177 19.04 -4.37 -7.73
C ALA A 177 19.67 -2.97 -7.71
N ASP A 178 20.91 -2.85 -8.22
CA ASP A 178 21.63 -1.56 -8.31
C ASP A 178 20.90 -0.58 -9.25
N ALA A 179 20.39 -1.05 -10.38
CA ALA A 179 19.62 -0.23 -11.33
C ALA A 179 18.30 0.26 -10.71
N TYR A 180 17.60 -0.61 -9.98
CA TYR A 180 16.37 -0.22 -9.29
C TYR A 180 16.64 0.74 -8.11
N GLU A 181 17.72 0.53 -7.36
CA GLU A 181 18.18 1.46 -6.33
C GLU A 181 18.51 2.84 -6.92
N LYS A 182 19.23 2.90 -8.04
CA LYS A 182 19.51 4.14 -8.74
C LYS A 182 18.23 4.85 -9.18
N LEU A 183 17.24 4.12 -9.69
CA LEU A 183 15.92 4.64 -10.01
C LEU A 183 15.26 5.28 -8.78
N LEU A 184 15.37 4.65 -7.60
CA LEU A 184 14.86 5.23 -6.35
C LEU A 184 15.62 6.51 -5.99
N ILE A 185 16.96 6.52 -6.08
CA ILE A 185 17.79 7.69 -5.80
C ILE A 185 17.38 8.87 -6.69
N ASP A 186 17.23 8.68 -8.00
CA ASP A 186 16.85 9.73 -8.95
C ASP A 186 15.47 10.34 -8.64
N ASN A 187 14.57 9.55 -8.04
CA ASN A 187 13.21 9.95 -7.74
C ASN A 187 12.99 10.51 -6.33
N PHE A 188 13.83 10.14 -5.36
CA PHE A 188 13.72 10.57 -3.96
C PHE A 188 14.81 11.55 -3.53
N ALA A 189 16.03 11.41 -4.05
CA ALA A 189 17.22 12.12 -3.61
C ALA A 189 17.61 13.31 -4.51
N LYS A 190 16.65 13.99 -5.15
CA LYS A 190 16.89 15.23 -5.94
C LYS A 190 17.47 16.41 -5.13
N LYS A 191 17.80 16.21 -3.85
CA LYS A 191 18.49 17.14 -2.95
C LYS A 191 19.53 16.33 -2.18
N ASP A 192 20.73 16.90 -2.00
CA ASP A 192 21.95 16.25 -1.48
C ASP A 192 21.92 15.78 -0.01
N SER A 193 20.78 15.32 0.52
CA SER A 193 20.64 15.00 1.96
C SER A 193 19.65 13.90 2.31
N VAL A 194 19.12 13.15 1.32
CA VAL A 194 18.17 12.07 1.60
C VAL A 194 18.93 10.78 1.91
N LYS A 195 18.88 10.34 3.17
CA LYS A 195 19.51 9.08 3.63
C LYS A 195 18.74 7.83 3.18
N LEU A 196 17.41 7.89 3.19
CA LEU A 196 16.50 6.81 2.79
C LEU A 196 15.29 7.40 2.05
N PRO A 197 14.70 6.67 1.09
CA PRO A 197 13.51 7.10 0.38
C PRO A 197 12.31 7.05 1.34
N MET A 198 11.57 8.15 1.42
CA MET A 198 10.39 8.23 2.28
C MET A 198 9.12 8.08 1.45
N PHE A 199 8.60 6.85 1.38
CA PHE A 199 7.29 6.57 0.77
C PHE A 199 6.14 7.16 1.61
N ASN A 200 5.07 7.60 0.95
CA ASN A 200 3.85 8.04 1.65
C ASN A 200 3.07 6.86 2.23
N LEU A 201 3.12 5.72 1.54
CA LEU A 201 2.51 4.47 1.94
C LEU A 201 3.29 3.30 1.34
N LEU A 202 3.51 2.26 2.13
CA LEU A 202 4.08 1.00 1.67
C LEU A 202 3.09 -0.12 2.00
N LEU A 203 2.65 -0.87 1.00
CA LEU A 203 1.66 -1.94 1.11
C LEU A 203 2.32 -3.31 0.97
N LEU A 204 2.20 -4.12 2.01
CA LEU A 204 2.84 -5.42 2.11
C LEU A 204 1.81 -6.53 2.28
N GLY A 205 1.98 -7.62 1.54
CA GLY A 205 1.45 -8.91 1.93
C GLY A 205 2.29 -9.56 3.03
N CYS A 206 1.76 -10.62 3.64
CA CYS A 206 2.52 -11.51 4.49
C CYS A 206 2.25 -12.97 4.07
N ALA A 207 3.30 -13.72 3.81
CA ALA A 207 3.21 -15.11 3.40
C ALA A 207 2.99 -16.06 4.60
N PRO A 208 2.54 -17.31 4.36
CA PRO A 208 2.24 -18.26 5.45
C PRO A 208 3.46 -18.68 6.29
N ASP A 209 4.67 -18.50 5.77
CA ASP A 209 5.94 -18.70 6.47
C ASP A 209 6.42 -17.44 7.23
N GLY A 210 5.78 -16.29 7.00
CA GLY A 210 6.09 -15.02 7.66
C GLY A 210 6.98 -14.09 6.85
N HIS A 211 7.34 -14.46 5.61
CA HIS A 211 8.05 -13.53 4.74
C HIS A 211 7.15 -12.36 4.33
N ILE A 212 7.78 -11.21 4.13
CA ILE A 212 7.17 -10.00 3.59
C ILE A 212 8.05 -9.53 2.44
N ALA A 213 7.46 -8.93 1.41
CA ALA A 213 8.22 -8.62 0.20
C ALA A 213 8.96 -9.92 -0.24
N LEU A 214 10.29 -9.94 -0.27
CA LEU A 214 11.08 -11.16 -0.44
C LEU A 214 12.13 -11.32 0.67
N LEU A 215 11.83 -10.81 1.86
CA LEU A 215 12.62 -10.95 3.08
C LEU A 215 12.14 -12.19 3.85
N PHE A 216 12.97 -13.24 3.88
CA PHE A 216 12.58 -14.54 4.42
C PHE A 216 12.96 -14.75 5.89
N PRO A 217 12.14 -15.49 6.67
CA PRO A 217 12.54 -16.00 7.96
C PRO A 217 13.84 -16.82 7.85
N ASN A 218 14.76 -16.66 8.80
CA ASN A 218 16.06 -17.35 8.87
C ASN A 218 17.11 -16.95 7.81
N HIS A 219 16.83 -15.99 6.93
CA HIS A 219 17.83 -15.40 6.04
C HIS A 219 18.44 -14.15 6.69
N GLY A 220 19.22 -14.37 7.75
CA GLY A 220 19.68 -13.32 8.66
C GLY A 220 20.54 -12.22 8.04
N GLU A 221 21.16 -12.44 6.88
CA GLU A 221 21.89 -11.38 6.16
C GLU A 221 20.93 -10.34 5.57
N GLN A 222 19.84 -10.79 4.94
CA GLN A 222 18.82 -9.90 4.37
C GLN A 222 18.12 -9.06 5.44
N LEU A 223 17.85 -9.66 6.61
CA LEU A 223 17.19 -8.96 7.71
C LEU A 223 18.11 -7.98 8.46
N ARG A 224 19.43 -8.05 8.23
CA ARG A 224 20.43 -7.19 8.87
C ARG A 224 21.01 -6.13 7.92
N GLU A 225 20.61 -6.12 6.65
CA GLU A 225 21.03 -5.11 5.67
C GLU A 225 20.58 -3.71 6.11
N ASP A 226 21.54 -2.79 6.27
CA ASP A 226 21.32 -1.44 6.78
C ASP A 226 21.83 -0.32 5.87
N LEU A 227 22.49 -0.65 4.76
CA LEU A 227 23.09 0.30 3.82
C LEU A 227 22.29 0.40 2.52
N ALA A 228 22.02 -0.74 1.88
CA ALA A 228 21.34 -0.78 0.58
C ALA A 228 19.86 -0.40 0.72
N TRP A 229 19.34 0.36 -0.25
CA TRP A 229 17.91 0.63 -0.37
C TRP A 229 17.18 -0.55 -1.01
N CYS A 230 17.81 -1.16 -2.01
CA CYS A 230 17.34 -2.37 -2.67
C CYS A 230 18.46 -3.40 -2.75
N MET A 231 18.11 -4.67 -2.56
CA MET A 231 19.08 -5.76 -2.55
C MET A 231 18.60 -6.96 -3.35
N PRO A 232 19.54 -7.72 -3.95
CA PRO A 232 19.21 -8.98 -4.59
C PRO A 232 18.88 -10.05 -3.55
N VAL A 233 18.00 -10.96 -3.93
CA VAL A 233 17.71 -12.19 -3.21
C VAL A 233 17.86 -13.34 -4.20
N SER A 234 18.87 -14.18 -3.98
CA SER A 234 19.12 -15.39 -4.76
C SER A 234 18.80 -16.63 -3.93
N ASN A 235 18.57 -17.76 -4.62
CA ASN A 235 18.23 -19.05 -3.99
C ASN A 235 16.96 -18.97 -3.12
N ALA A 236 15.95 -18.24 -3.58
CA ALA A 236 14.67 -18.20 -2.88
C ALA A 236 14.09 -19.63 -2.73
N PRO A 237 13.54 -19.98 -1.56
CA PRO A 237 13.17 -21.36 -1.24
C PRO A 237 12.00 -21.91 -2.07
N LEU A 238 11.21 -21.03 -2.71
CA LEU A 238 10.04 -21.41 -3.51
C LEU A 238 9.79 -20.41 -4.63
N GLY A 239 9.56 -20.89 -5.86
CA GLY A 239 9.27 -20.08 -7.05
C GLY A 239 10.54 -19.62 -7.77
N PRO A 240 10.50 -18.53 -8.56
CA PRO A 240 11.70 -18.00 -9.21
C PRO A 240 12.81 -17.70 -8.20
N GLU A 241 14.02 -18.15 -8.50
CA GLU A 241 15.16 -18.11 -7.56
C GLU A 241 15.69 -16.69 -7.35
N ASN A 242 15.74 -15.91 -8.44
CA ASN A 242 16.30 -14.56 -8.48
C ASN A 242 15.22 -13.50 -8.32
N ARG A 243 15.50 -12.57 -7.41
CA ARG A 243 14.54 -11.61 -6.87
C ARG A 243 15.27 -10.33 -6.48
N ILE A 244 14.52 -9.25 -6.36
CA ILE A 244 14.98 -8.05 -5.67
C ILE A 244 13.97 -7.64 -4.59
N THR A 245 14.44 -6.99 -3.54
CA THR A 245 13.57 -6.50 -2.45
C THR A 245 14.07 -5.18 -1.91
N LEU A 246 13.16 -4.34 -1.43
CA LEU A 246 13.52 -3.22 -0.57
C LEU A 246 14.00 -3.75 0.79
N SER A 247 14.97 -3.05 1.37
CA SER A 247 15.52 -3.40 2.68
C SER A 247 14.58 -2.98 3.83
N ILE A 248 14.75 -3.59 5.01
CA ILE A 248 13.97 -3.23 6.21
C ILE A 248 14.10 -1.74 6.56
N PRO A 249 15.28 -1.10 6.53
CA PRO A 249 15.40 0.34 6.76
C PRO A 249 14.53 1.18 5.83
N VAL A 250 14.46 0.84 4.54
CA VAL A 250 13.59 1.53 3.58
C VAL A 250 12.13 1.36 3.94
N ILE A 251 11.72 0.13 4.26
CA ILE A 251 10.33 -0.16 4.63
C ILE A 251 9.93 0.64 5.88
N CYS A 252 10.76 0.62 6.92
CA CYS A 252 10.50 1.31 8.18
C CYS A 252 10.57 2.85 8.06
N HIS A 253 11.26 3.36 7.03
CA HIS A 253 11.34 4.80 6.77
C HIS A 253 10.09 5.40 6.12
N ALA A 254 9.17 4.57 5.62
CA ALA A 254 7.89 5.03 5.08
C ALA A 254 7.10 5.86 6.12
N GLN A 255 6.22 6.75 5.63
CA GLN A 255 5.29 7.50 6.49
C GLN A 255 4.23 6.59 7.10
N ARG A 256 3.81 5.57 6.35
CA ARG A 256 2.85 4.55 6.74
C ARG A 256 3.25 3.22 6.11
N VAL A 257 3.12 2.15 6.88
CA VAL A 257 3.25 0.76 6.39
C VAL A 257 1.93 0.07 6.67
N ALA A 258 1.33 -0.53 5.65
CA ALA A 258 0.12 -1.32 5.84
C ALA A 258 0.34 -2.75 5.36
N PHE A 259 0.05 -3.70 6.23
CA PHE A 259 -0.01 -5.11 5.91
C PHE A 259 -1.44 -5.49 5.55
N VAL A 260 -1.60 -6.27 4.48
CA VAL A 260 -2.89 -6.82 4.07
C VAL A 260 -2.78 -8.34 4.02
N VAL A 261 -3.53 -9.03 4.89
CA VAL A 261 -3.39 -10.47 5.10
C VAL A 261 -4.74 -11.12 5.28
N GLU A 262 -5.03 -12.13 4.47
CA GLU A 262 -6.34 -12.76 4.44
C GLU A 262 -6.24 -14.29 4.39
N GLY A 263 -7.27 -14.93 4.93
CA GLY A 263 -7.52 -16.35 4.86
C GLY A 263 -6.95 -17.14 6.04
N LEU A 264 -7.66 -18.21 6.38
CA LEU A 264 -7.37 -19.09 7.51
C LEU A 264 -5.94 -19.67 7.50
N THR A 265 -5.36 -19.87 6.31
CA THR A 265 -3.97 -20.35 6.15
C THR A 265 -2.92 -19.43 6.79
N LYS A 266 -3.30 -18.18 7.10
CA LYS A 266 -2.44 -17.19 7.74
C LYS A 266 -2.52 -17.21 9.26
N ALA A 267 -3.54 -17.84 9.85
CA ALA A 267 -3.77 -17.82 11.30
C ALA A 267 -2.55 -18.25 12.13
N PRO A 268 -1.86 -19.36 11.81
CA PRO A 268 -0.72 -19.80 12.61
C PRO A 268 0.44 -18.80 12.60
N ILE A 269 0.72 -18.19 11.44
CA ILE A 269 1.83 -17.24 11.33
C ILE A 269 1.48 -15.88 11.92
N MET A 270 0.23 -15.43 11.78
CA MET A 270 -0.27 -14.21 12.40
C MET A 270 -0.14 -14.24 13.91
N ARG A 271 -0.43 -15.40 14.53
CA ARG A 271 -0.19 -15.59 15.96
C ARG A 271 1.28 -15.37 16.33
N ILE A 272 2.21 -15.94 15.57
CA ILE A 272 3.64 -15.79 15.84
C ILE A 272 4.04 -14.31 15.70
N ILE A 273 3.59 -13.64 14.64
CA ILE A 273 3.92 -12.23 14.36
C ILE A 273 3.45 -11.31 15.49
N MET A 274 2.25 -11.55 16.01
CA MET A 274 1.59 -10.67 16.98
C MET A 274 1.92 -10.98 18.44
N GLU A 275 2.07 -12.26 18.79
CA GLU A 275 2.23 -12.70 20.18
C GLU A 275 3.66 -13.16 20.52
N ARG A 276 4.48 -13.45 19.51
CA ARG A 276 5.84 -13.97 19.66
C ARG A 276 6.87 -13.17 18.85
N PRO A 277 6.94 -11.83 19.02
CA PRO A 277 7.85 -10.99 18.25
C PRO A 277 9.33 -11.36 18.42
N GLU A 278 9.70 -12.01 19.53
CA GLU A 278 11.06 -12.51 19.79
C GLU A 278 11.54 -13.56 18.80
N LYS A 279 10.62 -14.15 18.01
CA LYS A 279 10.96 -15.04 16.89
C LYS A 279 11.62 -14.30 15.72
N GLY A 280 11.59 -12.97 15.70
CA GLY A 280 12.33 -12.16 14.74
C GLY A 280 11.84 -12.35 13.30
N LEU A 281 10.54 -12.60 13.11
CA LEU A 281 9.97 -12.64 11.76
C LEU A 281 10.09 -11.26 11.09
N PRO A 282 10.25 -11.20 9.75
CA PRO A 282 10.40 -9.95 9.02
C PRO A 282 9.32 -8.90 9.35
N SER A 283 8.06 -9.32 9.42
CA SER A 283 6.94 -8.45 9.79
C SER A 283 6.98 -7.97 11.24
N SER A 284 7.46 -8.80 12.18
CA SER A 284 7.68 -8.40 13.58
C SER A 284 8.79 -7.36 13.69
N ILE A 285 9.88 -7.51 12.92
CA ILE A 285 10.95 -6.50 12.85
C ILE A 285 10.39 -5.17 12.32
N VAL A 286 9.53 -5.20 11.30
CA VAL A 286 8.88 -3.99 10.78
C VAL A 286 7.89 -3.39 11.78
N ASN A 287 7.10 -4.21 12.49
CA ASN A 287 6.20 -3.74 13.55
C ASN A 287 6.96 -2.90 14.60
N GLU A 288 8.15 -3.34 15.00
CA GLU A 288 8.99 -2.62 15.96
C GLU A 288 9.73 -1.44 15.33
N GLY A 289 10.35 -1.63 14.17
CA GLY A 289 11.16 -0.62 13.48
C GLY A 289 10.35 0.56 12.92
N ALA A 290 9.07 0.33 12.62
CA ALA A 290 8.12 1.34 12.13
C ALA A 290 7.01 1.64 13.16
N ALA A 291 7.28 1.42 14.45
CA ALA A 291 6.33 1.61 15.54
C ALA A 291 5.54 2.93 15.40
N GLY A 292 4.22 2.85 15.49
CA GLY A 292 3.31 3.99 15.30
C GLY A 292 2.85 4.26 13.87
N LYS A 293 3.47 3.61 12.88
CA LYS A 293 3.15 3.80 11.46
C LYS A 293 2.55 2.56 10.82
N VAL A 294 2.50 1.44 11.55
CA VAL A 294 2.05 0.15 11.03
C VAL A 294 0.56 -0.06 11.28
N SER A 295 -0.14 -0.43 10.20
CA SER A 295 -1.52 -0.89 10.24
C SER A 295 -1.65 -2.27 9.59
N TRP A 296 -2.49 -3.13 10.14
CA TRP A 296 -2.81 -4.45 9.60
C TRP A 296 -4.28 -4.45 9.21
N PHE A 297 -4.55 -4.83 7.97
CA PHE A 297 -5.89 -5.04 7.42
C PHE A 297 -6.04 -6.54 7.18
N VAL A 298 -6.87 -7.18 7.99
CA VAL A 298 -6.95 -8.64 8.03
C VAL A 298 -8.39 -9.12 8.10
N ASP A 299 -8.68 -10.28 7.53
CA ASP A 299 -9.96 -10.94 7.82
C ASP A 299 -9.93 -11.64 9.18
N ASP A 300 -11.11 -11.98 9.70
CA ASP A 300 -11.22 -12.68 10.98
C ASP A 300 -10.59 -14.08 10.91
N ASP A 301 -10.63 -14.73 9.75
CA ASP A 301 -10.00 -16.04 9.51
C ASP A 301 -8.48 -15.99 9.72
N ALA A 302 -7.79 -14.96 9.21
CA ALA A 302 -6.35 -14.80 9.41
C ALA A 302 -5.97 -14.52 10.88
N LEU A 303 -6.92 -14.16 11.74
CA LEU A 303 -6.70 -13.93 13.17
C LEU A 303 -7.22 -15.06 14.06
N ASN A 304 -7.71 -16.16 13.49
CA ASN A 304 -8.38 -17.23 14.22
C ASN A 304 -7.53 -17.82 15.38
N ASP A 305 -6.21 -17.82 15.23
CA ASP A 305 -5.27 -18.39 16.21
C ASP A 305 -4.64 -17.32 17.12
N CYS A 306 -5.06 -16.05 17.00
CA CYS A 306 -4.60 -14.95 17.84
C CYS A 306 -5.53 -14.74 19.05
N TYR A 307 -4.97 -14.69 20.25
CA TYR A 307 -5.65 -14.55 21.53
C TYR A 307 -5.35 -13.20 22.20
N ASP A 308 -4.11 -12.72 22.11
CA ASP A 308 -3.62 -11.55 22.84
C ASP A 308 -3.47 -10.31 21.93
N ILE A 309 -4.51 -10.02 21.14
CA ILE A 309 -4.52 -8.87 20.21
C ILE A 309 -5.66 -7.89 20.50
N THR A 310 -5.37 -6.60 20.34
CA THR A 310 -6.40 -5.56 20.39
C THR A 310 -6.86 -5.21 18.98
N LYS A 311 -8.03 -5.72 18.60
CA LYS A 311 -8.71 -5.36 17.34
C LYS A 311 -9.27 -3.95 17.43
N LYS A 312 -9.15 -3.18 16.35
CA LYS A 312 -9.80 -1.88 16.17
C LYS A 312 -10.83 -1.96 15.06
N LYS A 313 -11.95 -1.28 15.24
CA LYS A 313 -12.90 -1.07 14.17
C LYS A 313 -12.31 -0.07 13.17
N TYR A 314 -12.30 -0.43 11.88
CA TYR A 314 -11.98 0.52 10.83
C TYR A 314 -13.19 1.42 10.59
N ASN A 315 -12.97 2.74 10.72
CA ASN A 315 -13.98 3.73 10.37
C ASN A 315 -13.54 4.31 9.02
N LEU A 316 -14.35 4.08 7.98
CA LEU A 316 -14.13 4.68 6.66
C LEU A 316 -13.92 6.19 6.84
N MET A 317 -12.78 6.69 6.39
CA MET A 317 -12.35 8.05 6.68
C MET A 317 -13.03 9.07 5.75
N THR A 318 -13.68 8.61 4.68
CA THR A 318 -14.54 9.42 3.82
C THR A 318 -15.91 9.69 4.45
N PHE A 319 -15.98 10.42 5.57
CA PHE A 319 -17.25 10.98 6.02
C PHE A 319 -17.57 12.26 5.24
N GLY A 320 -18.58 12.16 4.37
CA GLY A 320 -19.15 13.21 3.54
C GLY A 320 -20.04 12.55 2.49
N ASP A 321 -21.32 12.41 2.83
CA ASP A 321 -22.44 11.77 2.12
C ASP A 321 -22.45 10.24 2.01
N ARG A 322 -22.97 9.59 3.06
CA ARG A 322 -24.09 8.62 2.99
C ARG A 322 -24.60 8.31 4.42
N PRO A 323 -25.91 8.36 4.69
CA PRO A 323 -26.46 7.64 5.83
C PRO A 323 -26.46 6.15 5.50
N VAL A 324 -25.72 5.34 6.25
CA VAL A 324 -25.87 3.88 6.21
C VAL A 324 -27.05 3.52 7.11
N SER A 325 -28.24 3.72 6.58
CA SER A 325 -29.43 2.97 6.99
C SER A 325 -30.11 2.48 5.71
N ALA A 326 -30.47 1.20 5.68
CA ALA A 326 -31.14 0.48 4.60
C ALA A 326 -30.26 -0.01 3.43
N ILE A 327 -29.44 -1.03 3.69
CA ILE A 327 -29.50 -2.24 2.85
C ILE A 327 -30.06 -3.32 3.77
N LEU A 328 -31.38 -3.48 3.64
CA LEU A 328 -32.23 -4.34 4.45
C LEU A 328 -31.87 -5.81 4.22
N TRP A 329 -31.58 -6.46 5.33
CA TRP A 329 -31.64 -7.90 5.53
C TRP A 329 -33.12 -8.32 5.65
N GLU A 330 -33.90 -8.19 4.59
CA GLU A 330 -35.30 -8.64 4.54
C GLU A 330 -35.71 -8.90 3.09
N HIS A 331 -35.55 -10.13 2.62
CA HIS A 331 -36.42 -10.83 1.66
C HIS A 331 -35.98 -12.31 1.54
N VAL A 332 -36.32 -13.12 2.55
CA VAL A 332 -36.78 -14.50 2.31
C VAL A 332 -38.03 -14.70 3.15
N SER A 333 -39.15 -14.37 2.51
CA SER A 333 -40.47 -14.99 2.62
C SER A 333 -41.04 -15.33 4.01
N SER A 334 -41.91 -14.45 4.51
CA SER A 334 -43.10 -14.85 5.26
C SER A 334 -44.35 -14.53 4.43
N CYS A 335 -44.84 -15.52 3.69
CA CYS A 335 -46.27 -15.69 3.41
C CYS A 335 -46.55 -17.15 3.10
N CYS A 336 -46.87 -17.91 4.16
CA CYS A 336 -47.88 -18.97 4.21
C CYS A 336 -47.93 -19.50 5.65
N LYS A 337 -48.77 -18.89 6.49
CA LYS A 337 -49.30 -19.54 7.69
C LYS A 337 -50.60 -20.21 7.30
N PHE A 338 -50.77 -21.51 7.60
CA PHE A 338 -51.96 -22.01 8.30
C PHE A 338 -51.83 -23.48 8.76
N HIS A 339 -52.24 -23.70 10.02
CA HIS A 339 -52.73 -24.91 10.70
C HIS A 339 -51.77 -26.03 11.23
N SER A 340 -51.55 -25.95 12.55
CA SER A 340 -51.65 -26.95 13.66
C SER A 340 -51.00 -28.36 13.60
N PRO A 341 -50.62 -28.94 14.77
CA PRO A 341 -49.75 -30.11 14.87
C PRO A 341 -50.52 -31.43 15.04
N VAL A 342 -50.06 -32.49 14.39
CA VAL A 342 -50.42 -33.88 14.74
C VAL A 342 -49.17 -34.75 14.76
N VAL A 343 -49.05 -35.46 15.88
CA VAL A 343 -48.11 -36.53 16.23
C VAL A 343 -48.16 -37.68 15.23
N ALA A 344 -47.01 -38.18 14.74
CA ALA A 344 -46.84 -39.59 14.40
C ALA A 344 -45.37 -40.02 14.26
N ARG A 345 -45.14 -41.28 14.65
CA ARG A 345 -43.88 -42.00 14.89
C ARG A 345 -43.18 -42.55 13.63
N ARG A 346 -41.87 -42.84 13.79
CA ARG A 346 -41.07 -44.01 13.31
C ARG A 346 -41.03 -44.37 11.80
N ALA A 347 -39.81 -44.38 11.24
CA ALA A 347 -39.07 -45.52 10.65
C ALA A 347 -37.77 -44.95 10.00
N ALA A 348 -36.53 -45.31 10.36
CA ALA A 348 -35.83 -46.59 10.26
C ALA A 348 -35.38 -46.99 8.83
N TRP A 349 -34.06 -46.78 8.58
CA TRP A 349 -33.08 -47.59 7.81
C TRP A 349 -32.57 -47.14 6.40
N PRO A 350 -31.30 -47.51 6.04
CA PRO A 350 -30.32 -46.64 5.38
C PRO A 350 -29.66 -47.20 4.09
N TRP A 351 -28.93 -46.36 3.34
CA TRP A 351 -27.92 -46.74 2.31
C TRP A 351 -26.96 -45.55 2.11
N SER A 352 -25.68 -45.62 1.74
CA SER A 352 -24.54 -46.54 1.95
C SER A 352 -23.31 -45.77 1.42
N MET A 353 -22.21 -45.74 2.16
CA MET A 353 -20.91 -45.18 1.74
C MET A 353 -20.27 -46.04 0.65
N ASN A 354 -19.65 -45.40 -0.35
CA ASN A 354 -18.60 -46.02 -1.16
C ASN A 354 -17.26 -45.35 -0.86
N GLN A 355 -16.32 -46.17 -0.39
CA GLN A 355 -14.90 -45.89 -0.26
C GLN A 355 -14.22 -45.95 -1.63
N ILE A 356 -13.22 -45.09 -1.84
CA ILE A 356 -12.24 -45.22 -2.93
C ILE A 356 -10.91 -45.61 -2.30
N THR A 357 -10.37 -46.72 -2.78
CA THR A 357 -9.14 -47.38 -2.37
C THR A 357 -7.92 -46.73 -3.03
N TYR A 358 -6.84 -46.57 -2.27
CA TYR A 358 -5.50 -46.32 -2.79
C TYR A 358 -4.87 -47.65 -3.25
N VAL A 359 -4.18 -47.63 -4.39
CA VAL A 359 -3.29 -48.69 -4.85
C VAL A 359 -1.85 -48.18 -4.76
N THR A 360 -1.01 -49.09 -4.27
CA THR A 360 0.42 -49.05 -3.92
C THR A 360 1.36 -48.45 -4.95
#